data_AF-A0A0B7BFT3-F1
#
_entry.id   AF-A0A0B7BFT3-F1
#
_cell.length_a   1.000
_cell.length_b   1.000
_cell.length_c   1.000
_cell.angle_alpha   90.00
_cell.angle_beta   90.00
_cell.angle_gamma   90.00
#
_symmetry.space_group_name_H-M   'P 1'
#
loop_
_entity.id
_entity.type
_entity.pdbx_description
1 polymer ?
#
loop_
_entity_poly.entity_id
_entity_poly.type
_entity_poly.pdbx_seq_one_letter_code
_entity_poly.pdbx_strand_id
1 'polypeptide(L)'
;VFNLGVYTSFFTIQSSLWSLHVTLGVSTGTGTGMCSGMSMMYAATWIKTRVGLGTAIVSSTLGGGSFIFNLVTTYFINPHNFEPDISVGESKYFSQDEIINRVPY
;
A
#
# COMPACT_ATOMS: atom_id res chain seq x y z
N VAL A 1 6.21 -11.57 8.95
CA VAL A 1 5.23 -12.06 7.96
C VAL A 1 5.13 -11.13 6.76
N PHE A 2 4.81 -9.85 6.95
CA PHE A 2 4.71 -8.88 5.85
C PHE A 2 5.96 -8.84 4.94
N ASN A 3 7.15 -8.53 5.49
CA ASN A 3 8.38 -8.43 4.68
C ASN A 3 8.80 -9.77 4.05
N LEU A 4 8.54 -10.89 4.73
CA LEU A 4 8.80 -12.23 4.19
C LEU A 4 7.89 -12.52 2.99
N GLY A 5 6.64 -12.07 3.05
CA GLY A 5 5.68 -12.10 1.95
C GLY A 5 6.16 -11.36 0.71
N VAL A 6 6.58 -10.12 0.92
CA VAL A 6 7.15 -9.29 -0.15
C VAL A 6 8.39 -9.95 -0.75
N TYR A 7 9.30 -10.44 0.10
CA TYR A 7 10.53 -11.11 -0.36
C TYR A 7 10.24 -12.38 -1.16
N THR A 8 9.35 -13.25 -0.67
CA THR A 8 8.97 -14.48 -1.38
C THR A 8 8.24 -14.20 -2.69
N SER A 9 7.60 -13.04 -2.80
CA SER A 9 6.92 -12.60 -4.03
C SER A 9 7.88 -12.34 -5.19
N PHE A 10 9.14 -12.02 -4.91
CA PHE A 10 10.18 -11.91 -5.93
C PHE A 10 10.39 -13.23 -6.69
N PHE A 11 10.27 -14.36 -6.01
CA PHE A 11 10.43 -15.68 -6.63
C PHE A 11 9.12 -16.17 -7.26
N THR A 12 7.97 -15.87 -6.67
CA THR A 12 6.67 -16.38 -7.15
C THR A 12 6.12 -15.64 -8.35
N ILE A 13 6.55 -14.38 -8.59
CA ILE A 13 6.13 -13.60 -9.77
C ILE A 13 6.49 -14.28 -11.10
N GLN A 14 7.58 -15.04 -11.13
CA GLN A 14 8.00 -15.79 -12.31
C GLN A 14 7.32 -17.16 -12.44
N SER A 15 6.70 -17.65 -11.38
CA SER A 15 6.13 -19.00 -11.33
C SER A 15 4.66 -19.02 -11.73
N SER A 16 3.82 -18.19 -11.10
CA SER A 16 2.37 -18.16 -11.36
C SER A 16 1.69 -16.98 -10.66
N LEU A 17 0.68 -16.40 -11.31
CA LEU A 17 -0.18 -15.36 -10.73
C LEU A 17 -0.85 -15.80 -9.43
N TRP A 18 -1.23 -17.08 -9.32
CA TRP A 18 -1.87 -17.61 -8.11
C TRP A 18 -0.88 -17.69 -6.94
N SER A 19 0.36 -18.11 -7.23
CA SER A 19 1.43 -18.15 -6.24
C SER A 19 1.76 -16.74 -5.72
N LEU A 20 1.77 -15.75 -6.62
CA LEU A 20 1.92 -14.34 -6.25
C LEU A 20 0.76 -13.85 -5.37
N HIS A 21 -0.48 -14.21 -5.65
CA HIS A 21 -1.62 -13.82 -4.81
C HIS A 21 -1.48 -14.36 -3.38
N VAL A 22 -0.97 -15.59 -3.22
CA VAL A 22 -0.74 -16.17 -1.90
C VAL A 22 0.42 -15.50 -1.19
N THR A 23 1.57 -15.34 -1.84
CA THR A 23 2.75 -14.76 -1.17
C THR A 23 2.62 -13.27 -0.96
N LEU A 24 2.15 -12.51 -1.94
CA LEU A 24 2.01 -11.06 -1.82
C LEU A 24 0.71 -10.69 -1.12
N GLY A 25 -0.42 -11.28 -1.51
CA GLY A 25 -1.73 -10.91 -0.95
C GLY A 25 -1.95 -11.50 0.44
N VAL A 26 -2.06 -12.83 0.52
CA VAL A 26 -2.45 -13.50 1.78
C VAL A 26 -1.45 -13.24 2.89
N SER A 27 -0.15 -13.38 2.61
CA SER A 27 0.86 -13.24 3.67
C SER A 27 1.02 -11.79 4.15
N THR A 28 1.03 -10.80 3.26
CA THR A 28 1.11 -9.39 3.68
C THR A 28 -0.17 -8.96 4.37
N GLY A 29 -1.35 -9.39 3.87
CA GLY A 29 -2.64 -9.14 4.49
C GLY A 29 -2.74 -9.71 5.90
N THR A 30 -2.24 -10.93 6.12
CA THR A 30 -2.19 -11.54 7.47
C THR A 30 -1.26 -10.74 8.39
N GLY A 31 -0.10 -10.32 7.88
CA GLY A 31 0.83 -9.47 8.63
C GLY A 31 0.21 -8.14 9.06
N THR A 32 -0.44 -7.45 8.12
CA THR A 32 -1.12 -6.18 8.37
C THR A 32 -2.29 -6.35 9.33
N GLY A 33 -3.11 -7.40 9.16
CA GLY A 33 -4.26 -7.69 10.01
C GLY A 33 -3.85 -7.90 11.48
N MET A 34 -2.76 -8.63 11.73
CA MET A 34 -2.23 -8.80 13.09
C MET A 34 -1.80 -7.47 13.71
N CYS A 35 -1.05 -6.64 12.98
CA CYS A 35 -0.60 -5.34 13.48
C CYS A 35 -1.77 -4.39 13.74
N SER A 36 -2.75 -4.33 12.84
CA SER A 36 -3.95 -3.50 12.99
C SER A 36 -4.78 -3.94 14.20
N GLY A 37 -4.99 -5.24 14.36
CA GLY A 37 -5.73 -5.80 15.50
C GLY A 37 -5.06 -5.48 16.84
N MET A 38 -3.74 -5.69 16.95
CA MET A 38 -2.99 -5.36 18.16
C MET A 38 -3.05 -3.86 18.48
N SER A 39 -2.85 -3.00 17.47
CA SER A 39 -2.88 -1.53 17.66
C SER A 39 -4.24 -1.06 18.18
N MET A 40 -5.33 -1.64 17.68
CA MET A 40 -6.69 -1.31 18.12
C MET A 40 -6.95 -1.79 19.54
N MET A 41 -6.46 -2.98 19.92
CA MET A 41 -6.55 -3.50 21.28
C MET A 41 -5.79 -2.62 22.28
N TYR A 42 -4.58 -2.19 21.94
CA TYR A 42 -3.80 -1.28 22.80
C TYR A 42 -4.51 0.05 23.00
N ALA A 43 -5.05 0.65 21.93
CA ALA A 43 -5.78 1.90 22.01
C ALA A 43 -7.03 1.81 22.90
N ALA A 44 -7.79 0.72 22.77
CA ALA A 44 -8.98 0.49 23.59
C ALA A 44 -8.64 0.26 25.07
N THR A 45 -7.49 -0.35 25.35
CA THR A 45 -7.05 -0.65 26.73
C THR A 45 -6.52 0.61 27.43
N TRP A 46 -5.80 1.47 26.72
CA TRP A 46 -5.17 2.67 27.28
C TRP A 46 -6.11 3.88 27.35
N ILE A 47 -7.02 4.07 26.38
CA ILE A 47 -7.90 5.24 26.31
C ILE A 47 -9.27 4.90 26.91
N LYS A 48 -9.42 5.01 28.23
CA LYS A 48 -10.63 4.56 28.95
C LYS A 48 -11.83 5.50 28.83
N THR A 49 -11.61 6.81 28.74
CA THR A 49 -12.69 7.82 28.78
C THR A 49 -13.35 8.05 27.42
N ARG A 50 -12.67 7.67 26.32
CA ARG A 50 -13.13 7.90 24.93
C ARG A 50 -12.65 6.81 23.98
N VAL A 51 -12.91 5.55 24.34
CA VAL A 51 -12.46 4.37 23.59
C VAL A 51 -12.77 4.50 22.10
N GLY A 52 -14.02 4.85 21.74
CA GLY A 52 -14.45 4.97 20.35
C GLY A 52 -13.66 6.02 19.54
N LEU A 53 -13.34 7.16 20.16
CA LEU A 53 -12.54 8.22 19.54
C LEU A 53 -11.08 7.76 19.37
N GLY A 54 -10.52 7.12 20.40
CA GLY A 54 -9.17 6.56 20.35
C GLY A 54 -9.01 5.50 19.28
N THR A 55 -9.95 4.56 19.18
CA THR A 55 -9.95 3.53 18.14
C THR A 55 -10.20 4.11 16.74
N ALA A 56 -11.02 5.15 16.61
CA ALA A 56 -11.28 5.81 15.34
C ALA A 56 -10.03 6.51 14.78
N ILE A 57 -9.22 7.15 15.64
CA ILE A 57 -7.95 7.76 15.25
C ILE A 57 -6.94 6.69 14.78
N VAL A 58 -6.89 5.55 15.45
CA VAL A 58 -6.01 4.44 15.02
C VAL A 58 -6.47 3.91 13.67
N SER A 59 -7.77 3.64 13.49
CA SER A 59 -8.31 3.13 12.22
C SER A 59 -8.20 4.12 11.07
N SER A 60 -8.25 5.44 11.31
CA SER A 60 -8.12 6.45 10.25
C SER A 60 -6.74 6.47 9.60
N THR A 61 -5.72 5.91 10.25
CA THR A 61 -4.36 5.78 9.71
C THR A 61 -4.32 4.96 8.41
N LEU A 62 -5.24 4.01 8.21
CA LEU A 62 -5.31 3.25 6.95
C LEU A 62 -5.64 4.14 5.75
N GLY A 63 -6.59 5.07 5.91
CA GLY A 63 -6.94 6.05 4.88
C GLY A 63 -5.93 7.20 4.80
N GLY A 64 -5.56 7.75 5.95
CA GLY A 64 -4.61 8.87 6.05
C GLY A 64 -3.22 8.52 5.53
N GLY A 65 -2.72 7.30 5.80
CA GLY A 65 -1.46 6.82 5.25
C GLY A 65 -1.49 6.77 3.73
N SER A 66 -2.56 6.22 3.15
CA SER A 66 -2.74 6.15 1.69
C SER A 66 -2.75 7.55 1.05
N PHE A 67 -3.39 8.52 1.70
CA PHE A 67 -3.38 9.92 1.25
C PHE A 67 -1.97 10.53 1.25
N ILE A 68 -1.23 10.41 2.35
CA ILE A 68 0.13 10.93 2.45
C ILE A 68 1.06 10.23 1.45
N PHE A 69 0.99 8.91 1.33
CA PHE A 69 1.82 8.15 0.38
C PHE A 69 1.53 8.51 -1.07
N ASN A 70 0.28 8.83 -1.42
CA ASN A 70 -0.06 9.29 -2.76
C ASN A 70 0.61 10.64 -3.07
N LEU A 71 0.58 11.59 -2.12
CA LEU A 71 1.27 12.88 -2.27
C LEU A 71 2.78 12.69 -2.42
N VAL A 72 3.38 11.82 -1.60
CA VAL A 72 4.83 11.52 -1.68
C VAL A 72 5.19 10.87 -3.01
N THR A 73 4.40 9.88 -3.45
CA THR A 73 4.61 9.19 -4.73
C THR A 73 4.48 10.17 -5.90
N THR A 74 3.47 11.03 -5.87
CA THR A 74 3.27 12.07 -6.88
C THR A 74 4.45 13.03 -6.89
N TYR A 75 4.89 13.53 -5.74
CA TYR A 75 6.05 14.43 -5.67
C TYR A 75 7.34 13.79 -6.18
N PHE A 76 7.57 12.51 -5.89
CA PHE A 76 8.79 11.82 -6.31
C PHE A 76 8.78 11.43 -7.79
N ILE A 77 7.70 10.78 -8.25
CA ILE A 77 7.58 10.19 -9.58
C ILE A 77 7.04 11.18 -10.62
N ASN A 78 6.06 12.00 -10.26
CA ASN A 78 5.38 12.92 -11.18
C ASN A 78 5.19 14.32 -10.57
N PRO A 79 6.29 15.06 -10.28
CA PRO A 79 6.23 16.34 -9.56
C PRO A 79 5.44 17.41 -10.32
N HIS A 80 5.39 17.31 -11.64
CA HIS A 80 4.66 18.22 -12.52
C HIS A 80 3.22 17.76 -12.77
N ASN A 81 2.80 16.66 -12.16
CA ASN A 81 1.45 16.09 -12.25
C ASN A 81 0.97 15.96 -13.70
N PHE A 82 1.82 15.44 -14.58
CA PHE A 82 1.45 15.16 -15.96
C PHE A 82 0.29 14.16 -16.00
N GLU A 83 -0.53 14.25 -17.04
CA GLU A 83 -1.60 13.30 -17.31
C GLU A 83 -1.09 12.14 -18.19
N PRO A 84 -1.66 10.93 -18.03
CA PRO A 84 -1.32 9.81 -18.88
C PRO A 84 -1.79 10.07 -20.31
N ASP A 85 -0.91 9.80 -21.26
CA ASP A 85 -1.02 10.20 -22.67
C ASP A 85 -1.36 9.03 -23.60
N ILE A 86 -1.08 7.79 -23.18
CA ILE A 86 -1.43 6.58 -23.92
C ILE A 86 -2.70 5.97 -23.33
N SER A 87 -3.68 5.66 -24.18
CA SER A 87 -4.81 4.78 -23.83
C SER A 87 -4.71 3.45 -24.60
N VAL A 88 -4.69 2.34 -23.86
CA VAL A 88 -4.79 0.99 -24.45
C VAL A 88 -6.01 0.32 -23.83
N GLY A 89 -7.09 0.24 -24.62
CA GLY A 89 -8.40 -0.21 -24.11
C GLY A 89 -8.94 0.73 -23.04
N GLU A 90 -9.30 0.18 -21.88
CA GLU A 90 -9.76 0.94 -20.71
C GLU A 90 -8.62 1.46 -19.81
N SER A 91 -7.37 1.08 -20.11
CA SER A 91 -6.20 1.44 -19.29
C SER A 91 -5.47 2.66 -19.85
N LYS A 92 -4.97 3.51 -18.96
CA LYS A 92 -4.16 4.69 -19.30
C LYS A 92 -2.72 4.52 -18.81
N TYR A 93 -1.76 4.91 -19.62
CA TYR A 93 -0.33 4.76 -19.37
C TYR A 93 0.41 6.07 -19.62
N PHE A 94 1.58 6.21 -19.00
CA PHE A 94 2.50 7.33 -19.18
C PHE A 94 3.61 6.92 -20.16
N SER A 95 3.84 7.72 -21.20
CA SER A 95 4.95 7.55 -22.14
C SER A 95 6.11 8.52 -21.92
N GLN A 96 5.93 9.50 -21.03
CA GLN A 96 6.92 10.55 -20.80
C GLN A 96 8.18 9.99 -20.11
N ASP A 97 9.33 10.17 -20.76
CA ASP A 97 10.63 9.71 -20.26
C ASP A 97 10.93 10.22 -18.84
N GLU A 98 10.48 11.43 -18.50
CA GLU A 98 10.68 12.02 -17.17
C GLU A 98 10.00 11.23 -16.04
N ILE A 99 8.90 10.53 -16.34
CA ILE A 99 8.16 9.68 -15.40
C ILE A 99 8.75 8.27 -15.43
N ILE A 100 8.96 7.72 -16.64
CA ILE A 100 9.45 6.34 -16.82
C ILE A 100 10.84 6.15 -16.19
N ASN A 101 11.72 7.15 -16.26
CA ASN A 101 13.05 7.06 -15.66
C ASN A 101 13.07 7.17 -14.12
N ARG A 102 11.94 7.49 -13.48
CA ARG A 102 11.81 7.61 -12.02
C ARG A 102 11.17 6.39 -11.37
N VAL A 103 10.63 5.46 -12.15
CA VAL A 103 10.10 4.19 -11.66
C VAL A 103 11.21 3.13 -11.70
N PRO A 104 11.31 2.24 -10.69
CA PRO A 104 12.29 1.15 -10.71
C PRO A 104 12.08 0.22 -11.92
N TYR A 105 13.18 -0.26 -12.51
CA TYR A 105 13.21 -1.22 -13.63
C TYR A 105 12.67 -2.61 -13.24
#